data_AF-A0A2M9BKZ2-F1
#
_entry.id   AF-A0A2M9BKZ2-F1
#
_cell.length_a   1.000
_cell.length_b   1.000
_cell.length_c   1.000
_cell.angle_alpha   90.00
_cell.angle_beta   90.00
_cell.angle_gamma   90.00
#
_symmetry.space_group_name_H-M   'P 1'
#
loop_
_entity.id
_entity.type
_entity.pdbx_description
1 polymer ?
#
loop_
_entity_poly.entity_id
_entity_poly.type
_entity_poly.pdbx_seq_one_letter_code
_entity_poly.pdbx_strand_id
1 'polypeptide(L)'
;MGGITCPIHGPSGFYELCEHIHRDFNNGVIPERRYLPVCRTQLCTDCYYENNVKEIPYLTYDEILSLPKEEYLILEDRIRTVYNAINRRHICANCFKQVQIIDAKTTGKELPFEAFENTLMYKDKETIEALEQILKYNYKFKQTINHFTNTFERNWHIMGGEVSSPLSITFYYINKDEDQNKILTLINNFLKIFLKNSVKSFFTNPKTGLLKKEVVEPEFLKARRKYFWKY
;
A
#
# COMPACT_ATOMS: atom_id res chain seq x y z
N MET A 1 1.23 -6.15 -12.16
CA MET A 1 2.26 -5.27 -11.55
C MET A 1 3.31 -6.14 -10.93
N GLY A 2 4.60 -5.89 -11.18
CA GLY A 2 5.67 -6.64 -10.53
C GLY A 2 5.88 -6.19 -9.07
N GLY A 3 6.73 -6.90 -8.35
CA GLY A 3 7.16 -6.55 -7.00
C GLY A 3 8.67 -6.35 -6.92
N ILE A 4 9.12 -5.57 -5.95
CA ILE A 4 10.53 -5.44 -5.58
C ILE A 4 10.71 -5.71 -4.08
N THR A 5 11.92 -6.07 -3.66
CA THR A 5 12.28 -6.11 -2.24
C THR A 5 13.00 -4.81 -1.88
N CYS A 6 12.28 -3.94 -1.18
CA CYS A 6 12.84 -2.71 -0.62
C CYS A 6 13.66 -3.03 0.64
N PRO A 7 14.86 -2.47 0.82
CA PRO A 7 15.63 -2.66 2.05
C PRO A 7 14.95 -2.08 3.30
N ILE A 8 14.07 -1.10 3.13
CA ILE A 8 13.36 -0.42 4.24
C ILE A 8 11.98 -1.04 4.48
N HIS A 9 11.25 -1.33 3.40
CA HIS A 9 9.84 -1.74 3.47
C HIS A 9 9.60 -3.22 3.15
N GLY A 10 10.63 -3.99 2.82
CA GLY A 10 10.50 -5.39 2.42
C GLY A 10 9.83 -5.57 1.06
N PRO A 11 9.13 -6.70 0.83
CA PRO A 11 8.36 -6.91 -0.39
C PRO A 11 7.31 -5.81 -0.60
N SER A 12 7.35 -5.12 -1.73
CA SER A 12 6.45 -4.02 -2.05
C SER A 12 6.22 -3.90 -3.55
N GLY A 13 5.14 -3.22 -3.93
CA GLY A 13 5.00 -2.72 -5.29
C GLY A 13 6.06 -1.67 -5.60
N PHE A 14 6.18 -1.32 -6.88
CA PHE A 14 7.08 -0.25 -7.31
C PHE A 14 6.37 0.74 -8.22
N TYR A 15 6.89 1.96 -8.25
CA TYR A 15 6.63 2.90 -9.33
C TYR A 15 7.81 2.89 -10.28
N GLU A 16 7.52 2.92 -11.57
CA GLU A 16 8.53 3.14 -12.59
C GLU A 16 8.58 4.64 -12.92
N LEU A 17 9.78 5.19 -12.93
CA LEU A 17 10.06 6.61 -13.07
C LEU A 17 11.13 6.82 -14.14
N CYS A 18 11.14 7.95 -14.84
CA CYS A 18 12.37 8.37 -15.53
C CYS A 18 13.48 8.64 -14.50
N GLU A 19 14.73 8.53 -14.94
CA GLU A 19 15.89 8.72 -14.05
C GLU A 19 15.94 10.10 -13.39
N HIS A 20 15.42 11.13 -14.05
CA HIS A 20 15.35 12.49 -13.51
C HIS A 20 14.46 12.58 -12.27
N ILE A 21 13.22 12.07 -12.35
CA ILE A 21 12.32 12.01 -11.18
C ILE A 21 12.95 11.17 -10.08
N HIS A 22 13.55 10.02 -10.43
CA HIS A 22 14.20 9.16 -9.45
C HIS A 22 15.35 9.89 -8.72
N ARG A 23 16.17 10.67 -9.44
CA ARG A 23 17.22 11.51 -8.86
C ARG A 23 16.63 12.59 -7.95
N ASP A 24 15.58 13.27 -8.38
CA ASP A 24 14.93 14.33 -7.60
C ASP A 24 14.34 13.78 -6.30
N PHE A 25 13.70 12.61 -6.33
CA PHE A 25 13.21 11.97 -5.10
C PHE A 25 14.33 11.59 -4.13
N ASN A 26 15.47 11.11 -4.62
CA ASN A 26 16.61 10.82 -3.76
C ASN A 26 17.19 12.09 -3.10
N ASN A 27 16.93 13.25 -3.71
CA ASN A 27 17.28 14.57 -3.16
C ASN A 27 16.13 15.21 -2.36
N GLY A 28 15.03 14.48 -2.12
CA GLY A 28 13.86 14.98 -1.38
C GLY A 28 12.99 15.99 -2.13
N VAL A 29 13.13 16.08 -3.46
CA VAL A 29 12.37 17.01 -4.32
C VAL A 29 11.26 16.25 -5.03
N ILE A 30 10.03 16.80 -5.05
CA ILE A 30 8.92 16.26 -5.85
C ILE A 30 8.69 17.13 -7.07
N PRO A 31 9.18 16.73 -8.25
CA PRO A 31 8.91 17.46 -9.48
C PRO A 31 7.46 17.29 -9.93
N GLU A 32 7.02 18.14 -10.86
CA GLU A 32 5.83 17.87 -11.66
C GLU A 32 6.03 16.59 -12.49
N ARG A 33 4.97 15.81 -12.65
CA ARG A 33 5.04 14.48 -13.27
C ARG A 33 3.93 14.32 -14.29
N ARG A 34 4.28 13.68 -15.40
CA ARG A 34 3.36 13.21 -16.44
C ARG A 34 3.41 11.70 -16.48
N TYR A 35 2.43 11.07 -17.13
CA TYR A 35 2.37 9.62 -17.25
C TYR A 35 2.54 9.21 -18.70
N LEU A 36 3.32 8.15 -18.93
CA LEU A 36 3.24 7.38 -20.16
C LEU A 36 1.91 6.61 -20.15
N PRO A 37 1.02 6.80 -21.14
CA PRO A 37 -0.22 6.03 -21.25
C PRO A 37 0.06 4.52 -21.20
N VAL A 38 -0.86 3.75 -20.63
CA VAL A 38 -0.81 2.28 -20.49
C VAL A 38 0.23 1.75 -19.48
N CYS A 39 1.49 2.21 -19.51
CA CYS A 39 2.57 1.67 -18.68
C CYS A 39 2.65 2.28 -17.26
N ARG A 40 1.93 3.38 -16.99
CA ARG A 40 1.95 4.14 -15.73
C ARG A 40 3.36 4.63 -15.30
N THR A 41 4.34 4.58 -16.20
CA THR A 41 5.67 5.17 -16.00
C THR A 41 5.53 6.66 -15.78
N GLN A 42 6.12 7.20 -14.72
CA GLN A 42 6.09 8.62 -14.42
C GLN A 42 7.29 9.31 -15.05
N LEU A 43 7.05 10.39 -15.78
CA LEU A 43 8.05 11.14 -16.53
C LEU A 43 8.09 12.58 -16.04
N CYS A 44 9.29 13.17 -15.96
CA CYS A 44 9.41 14.61 -15.82
C CYS A 44 8.89 15.29 -17.09
N THR A 45 8.63 16.59 -16.99
CA THR A 45 8.16 17.42 -18.11
C THR A 45 9.06 17.28 -19.34
N ASP A 46 10.38 17.32 -19.15
CA ASP A 46 11.35 17.23 -20.25
C ASP A 46 11.26 15.88 -20.97
N CYS A 47 11.38 14.76 -20.23
CA CYS A 47 11.26 13.42 -20.82
C CYS A 47 9.92 13.19 -21.51
N TYR A 48 8.83 13.80 -21.01
CA TYR A 48 7.51 13.71 -21.62
C TYR A 48 7.46 14.37 -23.00
N TYR A 49 8.06 15.55 -23.14
CA TYR A 49 8.09 16.28 -24.42
C TYR A 49 9.16 15.74 -25.38
N GLU A 50 10.36 15.43 -24.90
CA GLU A 50 11.46 14.90 -25.72
C GLU A 50 11.10 13.58 -26.41
N ASN A 51 10.30 12.74 -25.75
CA ASN A 51 9.88 11.44 -26.29
C ASN A 51 8.50 11.51 -26.99
N ASN A 52 7.98 12.71 -27.27
CA ASN A 52 6.68 12.92 -27.93
C ASN A 52 5.52 12.14 -27.30
N VAL A 53 5.52 11.99 -25.97
CA VAL A 53 4.51 11.20 -25.25
C VAL A 53 3.11 11.81 -25.41
N LYS A 54 3.03 13.14 -25.54
CA LYS A 54 1.78 13.89 -25.76
C LYS A 54 0.96 13.43 -26.98
N GLU A 55 1.62 12.79 -27.94
CA GLU A 55 0.98 12.32 -29.17
C GLU A 55 0.46 10.87 -29.04
N ILE A 56 0.76 10.19 -27.93
CA ILE A 56 0.15 8.90 -27.59
C ILE A 56 -1.21 9.19 -26.96
N PRO A 57 -2.32 8.73 -27.57
CA PRO A 57 -3.66 8.98 -27.03
C PRO A 57 -3.82 8.35 -25.66
N TYR A 58 -4.54 9.04 -24.77
CA TYR A 58 -4.93 8.48 -23.48
C TYR A 58 -6.22 7.67 -23.68
N LEU A 59 -6.06 6.35 -23.78
CA LEU A 59 -7.18 5.41 -23.93
C LEU A 59 -7.38 4.61 -22.65
N THR A 60 -8.64 4.40 -22.29
CA THR A 60 -9.07 3.41 -21.30
C THR A 60 -8.83 1.99 -21.83
N TYR A 61 -8.90 1.01 -20.94
CA TYR A 61 -8.71 -0.40 -21.32
C TYR A 61 -9.75 -0.86 -22.35
N ASP A 62 -11.02 -0.48 -22.16
CA ASP A 62 -12.11 -0.86 -23.08
C ASP A 62 -11.97 -0.20 -24.46
N GLU A 63 -11.49 1.04 -24.49
CA GLU A 63 -11.18 1.73 -25.76
C GLU A 63 -10.05 1.03 -26.50
N ILE A 64 -8.97 0.62 -25.80
CA ILE A 64 -7.86 -0.14 -26.41
C ILE A 64 -8.36 -1.47 -26.98
N LEU A 65 -9.24 -2.18 -26.25
CA LEU A 65 -9.82 -3.45 -26.71
C LEU A 65 -10.76 -3.29 -27.91
N SER A 66 -11.31 -2.09 -28.10
CA SER A 66 -12.23 -1.78 -29.19
C SER A 66 -11.52 -1.27 -30.46
N LEU A 67 -10.21 -1.03 -30.40
CA LEU A 67 -9.44 -0.59 -31.57
C LEU A 67 -9.39 -1.68 -32.64
N PRO A 68 -9.45 -1.30 -33.94
CA PRO A 68 -9.02 -2.19 -35.01
C PRO A 68 -7.61 -2.71 -34.75
N LYS A 69 -7.35 -3.97 -35.14
CA LYS A 69 -6.08 -4.64 -34.86
C LYS A 69 -4.87 -3.85 -35.39
N GLU A 70 -5.01 -3.25 -36.56
CA GLU A 70 -3.98 -2.44 -37.21
C GLU A 70 -3.65 -1.19 -36.38
N GLU A 71 -4.67 -0.50 -35.86
CA GLU A 71 -4.50 0.68 -35.01
C GLU A 71 -3.88 0.31 -33.66
N TYR A 72 -4.31 -0.81 -33.07
CA TYR A 72 -3.71 -1.35 -31.85
C TYR A 72 -2.21 -1.61 -32.02
N LEU A 73 -1.80 -2.24 -33.13
CA LEU A 73 -0.39 -2.55 -33.38
C LEU A 73 0.47 -1.30 -33.57
N ILE A 74 -0.06 -0.27 -34.25
CA ILE A 74 0.61 1.03 -34.38
C ILE A 74 0.78 1.70 -33.01
N LEU A 75 -0.28 1.69 -32.19
CA LEU A 75 -0.24 2.25 -30.85
C LEU A 75 0.75 1.50 -29.95
N GLU A 76 0.74 0.17 -29.99
CA GLU A 76 1.65 -0.69 -29.23
C GLU A 76 3.11 -0.42 -29.62
N ASP A 77 3.43 -0.38 -30.93
CA ASP A 77 4.78 -0.10 -31.41
C ASP A 77 5.27 1.29 -30.98
N ARG A 78 4.37 2.28 -31.05
CA ARG A 78 4.66 3.64 -30.59
C ARG A 78 4.94 3.68 -29.08
N ILE A 79 4.08 3.07 -28.27
CA ILE A 79 4.28 2.99 -26.82
C ILE A 79 5.59 2.27 -26.51
N ARG A 80 5.87 1.14 -27.17
CA ARG A 80 7.10 0.37 -26.99
C ARG A 80 8.35 1.17 -27.33
N THR A 81 8.32 1.91 -28.44
CA THR A 81 9.44 2.77 -28.87
C THR A 81 9.74 3.83 -27.81
N VAL A 82 8.73 4.57 -27.37
CA VAL A 82 8.87 5.59 -26.33
C VAL A 82 9.31 4.98 -25.01
N TYR A 83 8.67 3.89 -24.60
CA TYR A 83 9.02 3.16 -23.39
C TYR A 83 10.51 2.83 -23.39
N ASN A 84 11.01 2.20 -24.46
CA ASN A 84 12.42 1.80 -24.60
C ASN A 84 13.42 2.95 -24.70
N ALA A 85 13.00 4.12 -25.18
CA ALA A 85 13.86 5.31 -25.25
C ALA A 85 14.09 5.97 -23.88
N ILE A 86 13.18 5.77 -22.92
CA ILE A 86 13.27 6.35 -21.59
C ILE A 86 14.24 5.54 -20.73
N ASN A 87 15.20 6.20 -20.09
CA ASN A 87 16.00 5.59 -19.03
C ASN A 87 15.18 5.49 -17.74
N ARG A 88 14.69 4.28 -17.46
CA ARG A 88 13.73 4.00 -16.39
C ARG A 88 14.41 3.48 -15.13
N ARG A 89 13.92 3.92 -13.98
CA ARG A 89 14.30 3.46 -12.64
C ARG A 89 13.05 3.03 -11.88
N HIS A 90 13.27 2.22 -10.85
CA HIS A 90 12.19 1.76 -9.98
C HIS A 90 12.37 2.31 -8.58
N ILE A 91 11.28 2.74 -7.95
CA ILE A 91 11.24 3.08 -6.53
C ILE A 91 10.18 2.25 -5.83
N CYS A 92 10.43 1.87 -4.59
CA CYS A 92 9.42 1.23 -3.75
C CYS A 92 8.21 2.15 -3.58
N ALA A 93 7.00 1.59 -3.72
CA ALA A 93 5.77 2.36 -3.57
C ALA A 93 5.68 3.05 -2.20
N ASN A 94 6.18 2.41 -1.14
CA ASN A 94 6.19 2.97 0.21
C ASN A 94 7.26 4.07 0.39
N CYS A 95 8.44 3.94 -0.23
CA CYS A 95 9.42 5.02 -0.28
C CYS A 95 8.86 6.25 -1.02
N PHE A 96 8.22 6.03 -2.16
CA PHE A 96 7.58 7.12 -2.92
C PHE A 96 6.52 7.86 -2.10
N LYS A 97 5.62 7.12 -1.45
CA LYS A 97 4.61 7.66 -0.53
C LYS A 97 5.24 8.49 0.61
N GLN A 98 6.36 8.04 1.17
CA GLN A 98 7.08 8.79 2.21
C GLN A 98 7.58 10.14 1.70
N VAL A 99 8.18 10.18 0.51
CA VAL A 99 8.63 11.44 -0.11
C VAL A 99 7.43 12.39 -0.28
N GLN A 100 6.28 11.89 -0.75
CA GLN A 100 5.06 12.71 -0.87
C GLN A 100 4.57 13.33 0.44
N ILE A 101 4.66 12.60 1.55
CA ILE A 101 4.33 13.16 2.86
C ILE A 101 5.35 14.22 3.29
N ILE A 102 6.63 13.96 3.07
CA ILE A 102 7.69 14.91 3.44
C ILE A 102 7.52 16.23 2.68
N ASP A 103 7.28 16.18 1.36
CA ASP A 103 6.99 17.38 0.56
C ASP A 103 5.74 18.10 1.06
N ALA A 104 4.63 17.39 1.27
CA ALA A 104 3.40 18.03 1.73
C ALA A 104 3.59 18.72 3.09
N LYS A 105 4.27 18.07 4.04
CA LYS A 105 4.58 18.64 5.35
C LYS A 105 5.54 19.84 5.28
N THR A 106 6.54 19.80 4.41
CA THR A 106 7.55 20.86 4.30
C THR A 106 7.04 22.07 3.52
N THR A 107 6.14 21.87 2.57
CA THR A 107 5.55 22.93 1.73
C THR A 107 4.19 23.42 2.23
N GLY A 108 3.63 22.81 3.28
CA GLY A 108 2.31 23.15 3.80
C GLY A 108 1.15 22.73 2.89
N LYS A 109 1.36 21.80 1.96
CA LYS A 109 0.29 21.23 1.13
C LYS A 109 -0.52 20.21 1.93
N GLU A 110 -1.75 19.96 1.49
CA GLU A 110 -2.56 18.86 1.99
C GLU A 110 -1.85 17.52 1.79
N LEU A 111 -1.96 16.62 2.77
CA LEU A 111 -1.41 15.28 2.65
C LEU A 111 -2.15 14.51 1.54
N PRO A 112 -1.43 13.81 0.63
CA PRO A 112 -2.05 13.07 -0.48
C PRO A 112 -2.88 11.87 -0.02
N PHE A 113 -2.69 11.43 1.23
CA PHE A 113 -3.42 10.37 1.88
C PHE A 113 -3.16 10.45 3.39
N GLU A 114 -3.98 9.74 4.17
CA GLU A 114 -3.79 9.64 5.61
C GLU A 114 -2.48 8.91 5.96
N ALA A 115 -1.61 9.58 6.71
CA ALA A 115 -0.31 9.06 7.12
C ALA A 115 -0.41 8.23 8.41
N PHE A 116 0.07 6.98 8.38
CA PHE A 116 0.11 6.09 9.54
C PHE A 116 1.53 5.99 10.11
N GLU A 117 2.03 7.10 10.68
CA GLU A 117 3.42 7.19 11.19
C GLU A 117 3.66 6.34 12.45
N ASN A 118 2.60 6.02 13.19
CA ASN A 118 2.64 5.28 14.46
C ASN A 118 2.11 3.85 14.31
N THR A 119 2.48 3.15 13.24
CA THR A 119 2.10 1.75 13.03
C THR A 119 3.34 0.84 13.02
N LEU A 120 3.13 -0.45 13.32
CA LEU A 120 4.18 -1.46 13.17
C LEU A 120 4.36 -1.76 11.68
N MET A 121 5.56 -1.51 11.15
CA MET A 121 5.89 -1.68 9.73
C MET A 121 6.77 -2.92 9.51
N TYR A 122 7.17 -3.19 8.26
CA TYR A 122 8.07 -4.29 7.94
C TYR A 122 9.37 -4.30 8.75
N LYS A 123 9.96 -3.12 9.02
CA LYS A 123 11.13 -2.98 9.88
C LYS A 123 10.92 -3.43 11.33
N ASP A 124 9.67 -3.55 11.77
CA ASP A 124 9.26 -4.01 13.11
C ASP A 124 8.91 -5.51 13.10
N LYS A 125 9.52 -6.30 12.19
CA LYS A 125 9.20 -7.71 11.96
C LYS A 125 9.22 -8.55 13.24
N GLU A 126 10.25 -8.39 14.07
CA GLU A 126 10.37 -9.14 15.34
C GLU A 126 9.20 -8.85 16.30
N THR A 127 8.77 -7.58 16.38
CA THR A 127 7.61 -7.17 17.17
C THR A 127 6.31 -7.74 16.60
N ILE A 128 6.16 -7.75 15.28
CA ILE A 128 4.99 -8.34 14.61
C ILE A 128 4.95 -9.86 14.86
N GLU A 129 6.09 -10.54 14.81
CA GLU A 129 6.21 -11.97 15.12
C GLU A 129 5.87 -12.25 16.59
N ALA A 130 6.30 -11.40 17.52
CA ALA A 130 5.93 -11.51 18.94
C ALA A 130 4.41 -11.39 19.15
N LEU A 131 3.74 -10.46 18.46
CA LEU A 131 2.28 -10.36 18.47
C LEU A 131 1.63 -11.64 17.93
N GLU A 132 2.14 -12.17 16.82
CA GLU A 132 1.69 -13.43 16.25
C GLU A 132 1.79 -14.59 17.26
N GLN A 133 2.90 -14.70 18.01
CA GLN A 133 3.05 -15.74 19.02
C GLN A 133 2.09 -15.56 20.20
N ILE A 134 1.87 -14.33 20.67
CA ILE A 134 0.90 -14.05 21.74
C ILE A 134 -0.51 -14.47 21.33
N LEU A 135 -0.92 -14.15 20.09
CA LEU A 135 -2.20 -14.56 19.57
C LEU A 135 -2.33 -16.08 19.51
N LYS A 136 -1.31 -16.79 18.99
CA LYS A 136 -1.30 -18.26 18.91
C LYS A 136 -1.37 -18.92 20.28
N TYR A 137 -0.65 -18.39 21.26
CA TYR A 137 -0.60 -18.95 22.60
C TYR A 137 -1.93 -18.78 23.34
N ASN A 138 -2.60 -17.64 23.18
CA ASN A 138 -3.80 -17.30 23.94
C ASN A 138 -5.12 -17.69 23.23
N TYR A 139 -5.07 -18.03 21.94
CA TYR A 139 -6.24 -18.40 21.16
C TYR A 139 -5.97 -19.60 20.24
N LYS A 140 -6.76 -20.66 20.41
CA LYS A 140 -6.68 -21.86 19.58
C LYS A 140 -7.39 -21.64 18.24
N PHE A 141 -6.69 -21.07 17.28
CA PHE A 141 -7.20 -20.92 15.91
C PHE A 141 -7.49 -22.29 15.31
N LYS A 142 -8.71 -22.47 14.79
CA LYS A 142 -9.04 -23.63 13.96
C LYS A 142 -8.25 -23.52 12.66
N GLN A 143 -7.79 -24.66 12.14
CA GLN A 143 -7.34 -24.73 10.75
C GLN A 143 -8.57 -24.94 9.90
N THR A 144 -8.65 -24.26 8.76
CA THR A 144 -9.66 -24.55 7.74
C THR A 144 -8.99 -24.97 6.46
N ILE A 145 -9.68 -25.84 5.73
CA ILE A 145 -9.29 -26.22 4.38
C ILE A 145 -9.77 -25.10 3.47
N ASN A 146 -8.86 -24.46 2.76
CA ASN A 146 -9.23 -23.59 1.66
C ASN A 146 -9.81 -24.49 0.54
N HIS A 147 -11.08 -24.28 0.19
CA HIS A 147 -11.79 -25.11 -0.79
C HIS A 147 -11.26 -24.98 -2.22
N PHE A 148 -10.55 -23.90 -2.55
CA PHE A 148 -9.96 -23.68 -3.88
C PHE A 148 -8.59 -24.35 -4.01
N THR A 149 -7.76 -24.28 -2.97
CA THR A 149 -6.40 -24.82 -2.99
C THR A 149 -6.30 -26.23 -2.40
N ASN A 150 -7.35 -26.69 -1.70
CA ASN A 150 -7.37 -27.92 -0.89
C ASN A 150 -6.21 -28.01 0.12
N THR A 151 -5.74 -26.86 0.61
CA THR A 151 -4.68 -26.78 1.62
C THR A 151 -5.23 -26.28 2.96
N PHE A 152 -4.60 -26.69 4.05
CA PHE A 152 -4.88 -26.10 5.36
C PHE A 152 -4.31 -24.69 5.40
N GLU A 153 -5.20 -23.70 5.38
CA GLU A 153 -4.81 -22.30 5.48
C GLU A 153 -4.97 -21.80 6.90
N ARG A 154 -4.13 -20.82 7.24
CA ARG A 154 -4.27 -20.10 8.51
C ARG A 154 -5.55 -19.30 8.45
N ASN A 155 -6.40 -19.45 9.47
CA ASN A 155 -7.62 -18.66 9.62
C ASN A 155 -7.36 -17.21 10.03
N TRP A 156 -6.14 -16.71 9.85
CA TRP A 156 -5.79 -15.34 10.11
C TRP A 156 -4.46 -14.99 9.44
N HIS A 157 -4.22 -13.70 9.26
CA HIS A 157 -2.94 -13.16 8.81
C HIS A 157 -2.67 -11.80 9.45
N ILE A 158 -1.41 -11.49 9.70
CA ILE A 158 -0.94 -10.15 10.04
C ILE A 158 -0.15 -9.63 8.85
N MET A 159 -0.51 -8.45 8.34
CA MET A 159 0.24 -7.72 7.34
C MET A 159 0.80 -6.46 7.99
N GLY A 160 2.12 -6.28 7.88
CA GLY A 160 2.83 -5.09 8.32
C GLY A 160 2.18 -3.81 7.79
N GLY A 161 2.17 -2.76 8.60
CA GLY A 161 1.70 -1.45 8.17
C GLY A 161 2.63 -0.83 7.13
N GLU A 162 2.06 0.10 6.38
CA GLU A 162 2.73 1.00 5.47
C GLU A 162 2.53 2.45 5.93
N VAL A 163 3.04 3.39 5.14
CA VAL A 163 2.84 4.80 5.43
C VAL A 163 1.41 5.26 5.11
N SER A 164 0.73 4.59 4.16
CA SER A 164 -0.66 4.86 3.79
C SER A 164 -1.68 3.90 4.40
N SER A 165 -1.23 2.91 5.17
CA SER A 165 -2.10 1.91 5.78
C SER A 165 -1.52 1.43 7.10
N PRO A 166 -2.31 1.29 8.17
CA PRO A 166 -1.80 0.73 9.41
C PRO A 166 -1.59 -0.79 9.26
N LEU A 167 -0.86 -1.37 10.21
CA LEU A 167 -0.82 -2.81 10.46
C LEU A 167 -2.24 -3.37 10.41
N SER A 168 -2.43 -4.40 9.60
CA SER A 168 -3.72 -5.05 9.47
C SER A 168 -3.67 -6.48 9.95
N ILE A 169 -4.66 -6.85 10.76
CA ILE A 169 -4.82 -8.22 11.25
C ILE A 169 -6.20 -8.69 10.81
N THR A 170 -6.23 -9.74 10.00
CA THR A 170 -7.47 -10.30 9.49
C THR A 170 -7.69 -11.66 10.12
N PHE A 171 -8.89 -11.88 10.64
CA PHE A 171 -9.34 -13.15 11.20
C PHE A 171 -10.50 -13.69 10.36
N TYR A 172 -10.44 -14.98 10.04
CA TYR A 172 -11.45 -15.73 9.31
C TYR A 172 -12.16 -16.68 10.25
N TYR A 173 -13.49 -16.80 10.09
CA TYR A 173 -14.33 -17.76 10.81
C TYR A 173 -14.39 -17.57 12.34
N ILE A 174 -14.04 -16.38 12.85
CA ILE A 174 -14.23 -16.00 14.26
C ILE A 174 -15.53 -15.21 14.36
N ASN A 175 -16.63 -15.95 14.53
CA ASN A 175 -17.99 -15.39 14.44
C ASN A 175 -18.58 -14.99 15.79
N LYS A 176 -18.01 -15.45 16.91
CA LYS A 176 -18.53 -15.15 18.25
C LYS A 176 -17.93 -13.85 18.77
N ASP A 177 -18.78 -12.91 19.20
CA ASP A 177 -18.35 -11.61 19.73
C ASP A 177 -17.40 -11.75 20.93
N GLU A 178 -17.63 -12.74 21.80
CA GLU A 178 -16.75 -13.03 22.94
C GLU A 178 -15.31 -13.35 22.48
N ASP A 179 -15.16 -14.19 21.46
CA ASP A 179 -13.86 -14.54 20.89
C ASP A 179 -13.20 -13.32 20.22
N GLN A 180 -13.98 -12.54 19.47
CA GLN A 180 -13.50 -11.32 18.82
C GLN A 180 -12.98 -10.32 19.87
N ASN A 181 -13.75 -10.07 20.93
CA ASN A 181 -13.38 -9.15 22.01
C ASN A 181 -12.17 -9.64 22.81
N LYS A 182 -12.04 -10.95 23.04
CA LYS A 182 -10.85 -11.55 23.66
C LYS A 182 -9.60 -11.27 22.83
N ILE A 183 -9.66 -11.50 21.52
CA ILE A 183 -8.56 -11.23 20.59
C ILE A 183 -8.20 -9.75 20.54
N LEU A 184 -9.20 -8.87 20.44
CA LEU A 184 -8.98 -7.42 20.45
C LEU A 184 -8.32 -6.96 21.75
N THR A 185 -8.72 -7.53 22.89
CA THR A 185 -8.10 -7.23 24.18
C THR A 185 -6.62 -7.62 24.20
N LEU A 186 -6.26 -8.78 23.64
CA LEU A 186 -4.86 -9.20 23.50
C LEU A 186 -4.05 -8.25 22.62
N ILE A 187 -4.61 -7.87 21.46
CA ILE A 187 -3.97 -6.91 20.54
C ILE A 187 -3.77 -5.57 21.25
N ASN A 188 -4.81 -5.04 21.90
CA ASN A 188 -4.75 -3.77 22.61
C ASN A 188 -3.72 -3.77 23.73
N ASN A 189 -3.65 -4.85 24.52
CA ASN A 189 -2.68 -4.95 25.61
C ASN A 189 -1.25 -5.08 25.09
N PHE A 190 -1.04 -5.80 23.99
CA PHE A 190 0.25 -5.86 23.33
C PHE A 190 0.69 -4.48 22.82
N LEU A 191 -0.19 -3.79 22.10
CA LEU A 191 0.12 -2.49 21.52
C LEU A 191 0.42 -1.43 22.57
N LYS A 192 -0.25 -1.45 23.74
CA LYS A 192 0.04 -0.51 24.84
C LYS A 192 1.51 -0.50 25.29
N ILE A 193 2.25 -1.60 25.06
CA ILE A 193 3.69 -1.70 25.38
C ILE A 193 4.53 -0.87 24.40
N PHE A 194 4.09 -0.76 23.15
CA PHE A 194 4.79 -0.05 22.08
C PHE A 194 4.10 1.29 21.84
N LEU A 195 4.82 2.41 21.84
CA LEU A 195 4.23 3.73 21.52
C LEU A 195 3.66 3.85 20.09
N LYS A 196 3.63 2.75 19.31
CA LYS A 196 3.05 2.58 17.98
C LYS A 196 1.74 1.79 18.10
N ASN A 197 0.64 2.36 17.66
CA ASN A 197 -0.68 1.90 18.08
C ASN A 197 -1.77 1.91 17.01
N SER A 198 -1.48 2.33 15.77
CA SER A 198 -2.50 2.27 14.72
C SER A 198 -2.58 0.86 14.16
N VAL A 199 -3.65 0.13 14.47
CA VAL A 199 -3.92 -1.22 13.95
C VAL A 199 -5.36 -1.31 13.45
N LYS A 200 -5.55 -1.92 12.28
CA LYS A 200 -6.88 -2.26 11.74
C LYS A 200 -7.11 -3.76 11.90
N SER A 201 -8.14 -4.13 12.64
CA SER A 201 -8.57 -5.52 12.81
C SER A 201 -9.84 -5.79 12.01
N PHE A 202 -9.82 -6.87 11.23
CA PHE A 202 -10.94 -7.29 10.40
C PHE A 202 -11.38 -8.70 10.81
N PHE A 203 -12.65 -8.86 11.14
CA PHE A 203 -13.28 -10.17 11.35
C PHE A 203 -14.19 -10.45 10.19
N THR A 204 -13.90 -11.54 9.46
CA THR A 204 -14.59 -11.87 8.21
C THR A 204 -15.11 -13.30 8.26
N ASN A 205 -16.26 -13.49 7.62
CA ASN A 205 -16.83 -14.80 7.36
C ASN A 205 -17.01 -14.93 5.84
N PRO A 206 -16.37 -15.91 5.19
CA PRO A 206 -16.46 -16.04 3.74
C PRO A 206 -17.88 -16.22 3.18
N LYS A 207 -18.84 -16.68 3.99
CA LYS A 207 -20.25 -16.83 3.58
C LYS A 207 -21.05 -15.54 3.72
N THR A 208 -20.74 -14.70 4.70
CA THR A 208 -21.55 -13.53 5.07
C THR A 208 -20.81 -12.20 4.92
N GLY A 209 -19.54 -12.21 4.50
CA GLY A 209 -18.71 -11.02 4.33
C GLY A 209 -18.06 -10.52 5.62
N LEU A 210 -17.85 -9.21 5.70
CA LEU A 210 -17.23 -8.53 6.83
C LEU A 210 -18.19 -8.52 8.04
N LEU A 211 -17.77 -9.12 9.15
CA LEU A 211 -18.55 -9.18 10.39
C LEU A 211 -18.30 -7.97 11.27
N LYS A 212 -17.02 -7.63 11.47
CA LYS A 212 -16.59 -6.54 12.34
C LYS A 212 -15.31 -5.92 11.81
N LYS A 213 -15.26 -4.59 11.80
CA LYS A 213 -14.06 -3.80 11.49
C LYS A 213 -13.80 -2.89 12.68
N GLU A 214 -12.64 -3.04 13.29
CA GLU A 214 -12.23 -2.21 14.41
C GLU A 214 -10.89 -1.55 14.11
N VAL A 215 -10.85 -0.23 14.23
CA VAL A 215 -9.61 0.53 14.16
C VAL A 215 -9.20 0.81 15.59
N VAL A 216 -8.18 0.10 16.04
CA VAL A 216 -7.57 0.32 17.35
C VAL A 216 -6.63 1.51 17.20
N GLU A 217 -6.93 2.58 17.95
CA GLU A 217 -6.08 3.75 18.09
C GLU A 217 -6.12 4.24 19.54
N PRO A 218 -4.99 4.73 20.08
CA PRO A 218 -4.95 5.36 21.40
C PRO A 218 -5.83 6.61 21.42
N GLU A 219 -6.43 6.89 22.57
CA GLU A 219 -7.25 8.08 22.77
C GLU A 219 -6.49 9.39 22.47
N PHE A 220 -5.18 9.44 22.75
CA PHE A 220 -4.38 10.64 22.45
C PHE A 220 -4.22 10.91 20.94
N LEU A 221 -4.26 9.87 20.08
CA LEU A 221 -4.27 10.05 18.63
C LEU A 221 -5.66 10.44 18.12
N LYS A 222 -6.73 9.90 18.73
CA LYS A 222 -8.12 10.33 18.44
C LYS A 222 -8.30 11.82 18.72
N ALA A 223 -7.71 12.32 19.81
CA ALA A 223 -7.72 13.75 20.14
C ALA A 223 -6.97 14.58 19.08
N ARG A 224 -5.76 14.17 18.66
CA ARG A 224 -4.98 14.89 17.63
C ARG A 224 -5.71 15.00 16.28
N ARG A 225 -6.41 13.95 15.84
CA ARG A 225 -7.22 14.00 14.60
C ARG A 225 -8.32 15.06 14.64
N LYS A 226 -8.89 15.35 15.81
CA LYS A 226 -9.96 16.37 15.92
C LYS A 226 -9.43 17.80 15.67
N TYR A 227 -8.14 18.04 15.84
CA TYR A 227 -7.54 19.38 15.79
C TYR A 227 -6.65 19.66 14.58
N PHE A 228 -6.14 18.63 13.89
CA PHE A 228 -5.20 18.82 12.77
C PHE A 228 -5.84 19.00 11.39
N TRP A 229 -7.15 18.75 11.23
CA TRP A 229 -7.86 18.90 9.94
C TRP A 229 -8.70 20.19 9.84
N LYS A 230 -8.37 21.22 10.63
CA LYS A 230 -9.11 22.50 10.65
C LYS A 230 -8.33 23.71 10.12
N TYR A 231 -7.16 23.48 9.53
CA TYR A 231 -6.32 24.50 8.90
C TYR A 231 -5.86 23.98 7.53
#